data_AF-A0A934NHQ6-F1
#
_entry.id   AF-A0A934NHQ6-F1
#
_cell.length_a   1.000
_cell.length_b   1.000
_cell.length_c   1.000
_cell.angle_alpha   90.00
_cell.angle_beta   90.00
_cell.angle_gamma   90.00
#
_symmetry.space_group_name_H-M   'P 1'
#
loop_
_entity.id
_entity.type
_entity.pdbx_description
1 polymer ?
#
loop_
_entity_poly.entity_id
_entity_poly.type
_entity_poly.pdbx_seq_one_letter_code
_entity_poly.pdbx_strand_id
1 'polypeptide(L)'
;MSQRIYSNTEIQEKISSALKKLSDADLDKFCRKSHSKVVFDIKNPLLLKVPTHFTEAEKVDAVKDEKGVERWTWDHEIERNGFLYAINTQWYARNDEYVQRWLNDVA
;
A
#
# COMPACT_ATOMS: atom_id res chain seq x y z
N MET A 1 -14.80 17.04 -15.08
CA MET A 1 -13.46 16.59 -14.66
C MET A 1 -13.58 16.15 -13.21
N SER A 2 -13.20 14.91 -12.88
CA SER A 2 -13.19 14.46 -11.48
C SER A 2 -12.11 15.24 -10.74
N GLN A 3 -12.49 16.14 -9.84
CA GLN A 3 -11.54 16.84 -8.99
C GLN A 3 -10.97 15.80 -8.02
N ARG A 4 -9.67 15.50 -8.14
CA ARG A 4 -8.97 14.62 -7.19
C ARG A 4 -8.92 15.32 -5.82
N ILE A 5 -9.11 14.55 -4.75
CA ILE A 5 -8.89 15.01 -3.37
C ILE A 5 -7.40 14.93 -3.04
N TYR A 6 -6.74 13.87 -3.52
CA TYR A 6 -5.31 13.62 -3.31
C TYR A 6 -4.62 13.21 -4.61
N SER A 7 -3.36 13.61 -4.77
CA SER A 7 -2.44 12.98 -5.72
C SER A 7 -2.05 11.57 -5.28
N ASN A 8 -1.54 10.76 -6.21
CA ASN A 8 -1.14 9.40 -5.89
C ASN A 8 -0.01 9.35 -4.85
N THR A 9 0.94 10.30 -4.92
CA THR A 9 2.02 10.44 -3.93
C THR A 9 1.48 10.79 -2.56
N GLU A 10 0.54 11.76 -2.46
CA GLU A 10 -0.08 12.10 -1.18
C GLU A 10 -0.83 10.92 -0.55
N ILE A 11 -1.51 10.11 -1.36
CA ILE A 11 -2.17 8.89 -0.86
C ILE A 11 -1.13 7.94 -0.25
N GLN A 12 -0.03 7.68 -0.96
CA GLN A 12 1.01 6.78 -0.50
C GLN A 12 1.66 7.28 0.80
N GLU A 13 2.00 8.55 0.87
CA GLU A 13 2.60 9.18 2.06
C GLU A 13 1.66 9.12 3.27
N LYS A 14 0.40 9.53 3.10
CA LYS A 14 -0.59 9.58 4.19
C LYS A 14 -0.92 8.19 4.70
N ILE A 15 -1.17 7.24 3.79
CA ILE A 15 -1.46 5.86 4.16
C ILE A 15 -0.27 5.25 4.87
N SER A 16 0.95 5.36 4.32
CA SER A 16 2.14 4.77 4.94
C SER A 16 2.39 5.33 6.33
N SER A 17 2.15 6.63 6.53
CA SER A 17 2.26 7.28 7.84
C SER A 17 1.23 6.76 8.85
N ALA A 18 -0.01 6.51 8.41
CA ALA A 18 -1.04 5.90 9.24
C ALA A 18 -0.73 4.43 9.58
N LEU A 19 -0.29 3.65 8.58
CA LEU A 19 0.05 2.24 8.72
C LEU A 19 1.18 2.00 9.74
N LYS A 20 2.17 2.91 9.83
CA LYS A 20 3.25 2.83 10.84
C LYS A 20 2.73 2.82 12.29
N LYS A 21 1.53 3.37 12.54
CA LYS A 21 0.90 3.39 13.88
C LYS A 21 0.08 2.13 14.19
N LEU A 22 -0.21 1.30 13.19
CA LEU A 22 -1.04 0.11 13.36
C LEU A 22 -0.25 -1.06 13.96
N SER A 23 -0.99 -2.06 14.45
CA SER A 23 -0.43 -3.33 14.90
C SER A 23 0.04 -4.20 13.73
N ASP A 24 0.90 -5.18 14.00
CA ASP A 24 1.38 -6.14 12.99
C ASP A 24 0.23 -6.94 12.37
N ALA A 25 -0.73 -7.33 13.22
CA ALA A 25 -1.91 -8.08 12.78
C ALA A 25 -2.76 -7.25 11.81
N ASP A 26 -2.80 -5.92 11.97
CA ASP A 26 -3.52 -5.03 11.06
C ASP A 26 -2.75 -4.79 9.75
N LEU A 27 -1.42 -4.63 9.81
CA LEU A 27 -0.58 -4.56 8.60
C LEU A 27 -0.75 -5.81 7.73
N ASP A 28 -0.78 -6.99 8.35
CA ASP A 28 -0.95 -8.26 7.63
C ASP A 28 -2.34 -8.40 6.99
N LYS A 29 -3.38 -7.70 7.49
CA LYS A 29 -4.68 -7.63 6.79
C LYS A 29 -4.54 -6.89 5.47
N PHE A 30 -3.74 -5.84 5.39
CA PHE A 30 -3.51 -5.06 4.16
C PHE A 30 -2.67 -5.78 3.10
N CYS A 31 -2.07 -6.91 3.46
CA CYS A 31 -1.46 -7.84 2.50
C CYS A 31 -2.50 -8.70 1.76
N ARG A 32 -3.77 -8.68 2.19
CA ARG A 32 -4.86 -9.45 1.60
C ARG A 32 -5.67 -8.60 0.63
N LYS A 33 -5.75 -9.06 -0.61
CA LYS A 33 -6.56 -8.43 -1.67
C LYS A 33 -8.00 -8.14 -1.26
N SER A 34 -8.67 -9.08 -0.58
CA SER A 34 -10.06 -8.90 -0.15
C SER A 34 -10.23 -7.76 0.83
N HIS A 35 -9.33 -7.63 1.81
CA HIS A 35 -9.37 -6.55 2.78
C HIS A 35 -9.07 -5.20 2.12
N SER A 36 -8.02 -5.12 1.31
CA SER A 36 -7.68 -3.88 0.57
C SER A 36 -8.78 -3.44 -0.38
N LYS A 37 -9.50 -4.40 -1.00
CA LYS A 37 -10.66 -4.10 -1.85
C LYS A 37 -11.80 -3.49 -1.05
N VAL A 38 -12.08 -4.00 0.15
CA VAL A 38 -13.16 -3.46 1.01
C VAL A 38 -12.81 -2.08 1.55
N VAL A 39 -11.55 -1.86 1.95
CA VAL A 39 -11.13 -0.60 2.58
C VAL A 39 -10.90 0.51 1.55
N PHE A 40 -10.24 0.20 0.43
CA PHE A 40 -9.74 1.21 -0.52
C PHE A 40 -10.28 1.06 -1.95
N ASP A 41 -11.13 0.07 -2.22
CA ASP A 41 -11.64 -0.24 -3.57
C ASP A 41 -10.56 -0.59 -4.63
N ILE A 42 -9.37 -1.03 -4.18
CA ILE A 42 -8.26 -1.43 -5.07
C ILE A 42 -8.30 -2.91 -5.45
N LYS A 43 -7.70 -3.27 -6.59
CA LYS A 43 -7.71 -4.65 -7.12
C LYS A 43 -6.60 -5.53 -6.57
N ASN A 44 -5.50 -4.92 -6.13
CA ASN A 44 -4.33 -5.60 -5.60
C ASN A 44 -4.27 -5.38 -4.08
N PRO A 45 -3.56 -6.23 -3.33
CA PRO A 45 -3.17 -5.90 -1.96
C PRO A 45 -2.58 -4.50 -1.85
N LEU A 46 -2.93 -3.79 -0.78
CA LEU A 46 -2.35 -2.48 -0.49
C LEU A 46 -0.86 -2.63 -0.20
N LEU A 47 -0.52 -3.64 0.62
CA LEU A 47 0.85 -3.93 1.00
C LEU A 47 1.33 -5.20 0.34
N LEU A 48 2.58 -5.18 -0.09
CA LEU A 48 3.36 -6.34 -0.44
C LEU A 48 4.36 -6.59 0.68
N LYS A 49 4.34 -7.78 1.28
CA LYS A 49 5.22 -8.18 2.37
C LYS A 49 6.33 -9.08 1.85
N VAL A 50 7.58 -8.72 2.14
CA VAL A 50 8.76 -9.54 1.84
C VAL A 50 9.67 -9.63 3.08
N PRO A 51 10.50 -10.67 3.23
CA PRO A 51 11.52 -10.72 4.27
C PRO A 51 12.58 -9.61 4.13
N THR A 52 13.14 -9.10 5.23
CA THR A 52 14.19 -8.07 5.21
C THR A 52 15.52 -8.54 4.62
N HIS A 53 15.74 -9.85 4.50
CA HIS A 53 16.95 -10.40 3.89
C HIS A 53 16.86 -10.53 2.36
N PHE A 54 15.77 -10.08 1.73
CA PHE A 54 15.69 -9.99 0.29
C PHE A 54 16.78 -9.07 -0.24
N THR A 55 17.46 -9.52 -1.29
CA THR A 55 18.40 -8.71 -2.05
C THR A 55 17.69 -7.60 -2.82
N GLU A 56 18.43 -6.58 -3.25
CA GLU A 56 17.87 -5.50 -4.08
C GLU A 56 17.23 -6.03 -5.37
N ALA A 57 17.80 -7.07 -6.00
CA ALA A 57 17.23 -7.70 -7.18
C ALA A 57 15.87 -8.35 -6.88
N GLU A 58 15.78 -9.09 -5.77
CA GLU A 58 14.53 -9.71 -5.32
C GLU A 58 13.48 -8.66 -4.94
N LYS A 59 13.88 -7.53 -4.33
CA LYS A 59 12.99 -6.39 -4.04
C LYS A 59 12.42 -5.78 -5.32
N VAL A 60 13.26 -5.59 -6.34
CA VAL A 60 12.86 -5.03 -7.64
C VAL A 60 11.88 -5.95 -8.38
N ASP A 61 12.08 -7.26 -8.30
CA ASP A 61 11.18 -8.20 -8.96
C ASP A 61 9.88 -8.44 -8.17
N ALA A 62 9.92 -8.37 -6.83
CA ALA A 62 8.75 -8.59 -5.99
C ALA A 62 7.64 -7.53 -6.20
N VAL A 63 8.00 -6.30 -6.57
CA VAL A 63 7.02 -5.21 -6.78
C VAL A 63 6.30 -5.26 -8.13
N LYS A 64 6.70 -6.19 -9.00
CA LYS A 64 6.09 -6.37 -10.33
C LYS A 64 5.01 -7.46 -10.26
N ASP A 65 3.97 -7.31 -11.07
CA ASP A 65 3.01 -8.39 -11.30
C ASP A 65 3.52 -9.42 -12.32
N GLU A 66 2.72 -10.46 -12.58
CA GLU A 66 3.02 -11.53 -13.56
C GLU A 66 3.28 -11.00 -14.99
N LYS A 67 2.89 -9.75 -15.29
CA LYS A 67 3.11 -9.09 -16.58
C LYS A 67 4.31 -8.14 -16.56
N GLY A 68 5.07 -8.12 -15.47
CA GLY A 68 6.22 -7.25 -15.27
C GLY A 68 5.86 -5.79 -14.96
N VAL A 69 4.59 -5.50 -14.62
CA VAL A 69 4.16 -4.12 -14.32
C VAL A 69 4.37 -3.84 -12.84
N GLU A 70 5.05 -2.76 -12.51
CA GLU A 70 5.24 -2.29 -11.13
C GLU A 70 3.89 -1.90 -10.52
N ARG A 71 3.45 -2.66 -9.52
CA ARG A 71 2.18 -2.41 -8.79
C ARG A 71 2.43 -1.87 -7.39
N TRP A 72 3.65 -2.02 -6.88
CA TRP A 72 4.07 -1.53 -5.58
C TRP A 72 5.35 -0.70 -5.70
N THR A 73 5.65 0.09 -4.68
CA THR A 73 6.90 0.85 -4.56
C THR A 73 7.47 0.71 -3.14
N TRP A 74 8.80 0.76 -3.04
CA TRP A 74 9.55 0.82 -1.80
C TRP A 74 9.77 2.27 -1.29
N ASP A 75 9.34 3.29 -2.03
CA ASP A 75 9.56 4.72 -1.67
C ASP A 75 9.00 5.11 -0.29
N HIS A 76 7.97 4.39 0.16
CA HIS A 76 7.36 4.57 1.48
C HIS A 76 7.35 3.27 2.28
N GLU A 77 8.45 2.51 2.19
CA GLU A 77 8.55 1.21 2.84
C GLU A 77 8.37 1.30 4.37
N ILE A 78 7.82 0.22 4.91
CA ILE A 78 7.67 0.00 6.35
C ILE A 78 8.47 -1.25 6.68
N GLU A 79 9.39 -1.14 7.63
CA GLU A 79 10.09 -2.31 8.19
C GLU A 79 9.48 -2.67 9.54
N ARG A 80 9.09 -3.94 9.72
CA ARG A 80 8.60 -4.44 10.99
C ARG A 80 8.81 -5.94 11.15
N ASN A 81 9.33 -6.36 12.31
CA ASN A 81 9.54 -7.75 12.71
C ASN A 81 10.25 -8.62 11.64
N GLY A 82 11.29 -8.08 10.98
CA GLY A 82 12.04 -8.81 9.96
C GLY A 82 11.33 -8.91 8.60
N PHE A 83 10.29 -8.10 8.39
CA PHE A 83 9.62 -7.95 7.09
C PHE A 83 9.65 -6.50 6.62
N LEU A 84 9.76 -6.33 5.30
CA LEU A 84 9.58 -5.09 4.58
C LEU A 84 8.20 -5.11 3.91
N TYR A 85 7.53 -3.96 3.93
CA TYR A 85 6.22 -3.76 3.33
C TYR A 85 6.30 -2.64 2.28
N ALA A 86 6.06 -2.97 1.02
CA ALA A 86 5.92 -2.00 -0.07
C ALA A 86 4.45 -1.58 -0.23
N ILE A 87 4.21 -0.36 -0.70
CA ILE A 87 2.86 0.20 -0.86
C ILE A 87 2.41 0.21 -2.33
N ASN A 88 1.12 -0.03 -2.54
CA ASN A 88 0.52 -0.03 -3.87
C ASN A 88 0.59 1.35 -4.54
N THR A 89 0.89 1.37 -5.84
CA THR A 89 1.02 2.60 -6.63
C THR A 89 -0.26 3.00 -7.38
N GLN A 90 -1.24 2.11 -7.47
CA GLN A 90 -2.38 2.24 -8.36
C GLN A 90 -3.58 2.92 -7.71
N TRP A 91 -3.63 4.25 -7.85
CA TRP A 91 -4.71 5.06 -7.31
C TRP A 91 -5.49 5.80 -8.41
N TYR A 92 -6.80 5.61 -8.42
CA TYR A 92 -7.73 6.29 -9.31
C TYR A 92 -8.59 7.29 -8.53
N ALA A 93 -9.21 8.23 -9.22
CA ALA A 93 -9.98 9.30 -8.59
C ALA A 93 -11.09 8.79 -7.64
N ARG A 94 -11.71 7.66 -7.97
CA ARG A 94 -12.72 7.03 -7.12
C ARG A 94 -12.19 6.51 -5.79
N ASN A 95 -10.88 6.24 -5.70
CA ASN A 95 -10.27 5.72 -4.47
C ASN A 95 -10.10 6.82 -3.42
N ASP A 96 -10.06 8.09 -3.84
CA ASP A 96 -9.81 9.24 -2.97
C ASP A 96 -10.79 9.30 -1.79
N GLU A 97 -12.09 9.05 -2.02
CA GLU A 97 -13.13 9.04 -0.98
C GLU A 97 -12.90 7.92 0.05
N TYR A 98 -12.47 6.74 -0.40
CA TYR A 98 -12.16 5.61 0.46
C TYR A 98 -10.91 5.88 1.30
N VAL A 99 -9.89 6.47 0.68
CA VAL A 99 -8.66 6.88 1.37
C VAL A 99 -8.97 7.92 2.43
N GLN A 100 -9.73 8.96 2.09
CA GLN A 100 -10.11 10.02 3.03
C GLN A 100 -10.91 9.46 4.21
N ARG A 101 -11.92 8.62 3.94
CA ARG A 101 -12.72 7.98 4.99
C ARG A 101 -11.85 7.15 5.92
N TRP A 102 -11.01 6.28 5.37
CA TRP A 102 -10.14 5.43 6.19
C TRP A 102 -9.16 6.25 7.01
N LEU A 103 -8.52 7.28 6.41
CA LEU A 103 -7.62 8.18 7.13
C LEU A 103 -8.34 8.88 8.29
N ASN A 104 -9.58 9.34 8.11
CA ASN A 104 -10.35 9.95 9.20
C ASN A 104 -10.69 8.96 10.33
N ASP A 105 -10.79 7.66 10.03
CA ASP A 105 -11.09 6.62 11.02
C ASP A 105 -9.84 6.20 11.81
N VAL A 106 -8.63 6.37 11.26
CA VAL A 106 -7.36 5.89 11.85
C VAL A 106 -6.37 7.00 12.26
N ALA A 107 -6.58 8.24 11.83
CA ALA A 107 -5.72 9.39 12.15
C ALA A 107 -5.93 9.90 13.58
#